data_AF-A0A355AZ63-F1
#
_entry.id   AF-A0A355AZ63-F1
#
_cell.length_a   1.000
_cell.length_b   1.000
_cell.length_c   1.000
_cell.angle_alpha   90.00
_cell.angle_beta   90.00
_cell.angle_gamma   90.00
#
_symmetry.space_group_name_H-M   'P 1'
#
loop_
_entity.id
_entity.type
_entity.pdbx_description
1 polymer ?
#
loop_
_entity_poly.entity_id
_entity_poly.type
_entity_poly.pdbx_seq_one_letter_code
_entity_poly.pdbx_strand_id
1 'polypeptide(L)'
;MGNLRPNMRNLLQEAGLADAPRTGLSRSPPAERCLSKAWQGSARGAIKGREGTPPDFFIASNGRSKMVSKAKSKTTAKKKAARKRSAAPRPPEYDTKMPLPENSETGESANDYYILDCEVHVMPEDYRRFIQYFEGTKTFEYAHKMCNWWQWINHRTGKPAAIHPGMDWNIDKIITDMDRSGVDQIALMRESFIDTAGDSAPFSTNQHVIDAIEKYPDRVIGVSNVGPFSKRKIKDILWELEYLHDNYNFKFSKFYQPEDCPINDRRLWPVYEMCQDKGIVAFFHTGITIRMGPTRYTFPVLLDDVAMDFPDLKIVAYHAGYPQWEELVMLMWKHPHIYVSYSILLPWLMRAPHRFAHMVGTTIQIAGHDRFIWGSDWPASDPHQSVEAILKLSIPEELQENYGYPQITQKNKAAFLGGTLAKLAGIDPKKNQLKFPGMAGPPAKKNTPEGDITRKIMRRKK
;
A
#
# COMPACT_ATOMS: atom_id res chain seq x y z
N MET A 1 -34.56 -24.35 -16.37
CA MET A 1 -34.20 -24.56 -17.79
C MET A 1 -34.28 -23.21 -18.48
N GLY A 2 -33.26 -22.81 -19.27
CA GLY A 2 -33.24 -21.54 -20.03
C GLY A 2 -33.09 -20.27 -19.16
N ASN A 3 -32.32 -19.23 -19.53
CA ASN A 3 -31.61 -18.97 -20.78
C ASN A 3 -30.18 -18.47 -20.53
N LEU A 4 -29.25 -18.93 -21.38
CA LEU A 4 -27.88 -18.43 -21.48
C LEU A 4 -27.87 -17.08 -22.22
N ARG A 5 -27.04 -16.12 -21.79
CA ARG A 5 -26.71 -14.92 -22.60
C ARG A 5 -25.49 -15.22 -23.50
N PRO A 6 -25.37 -14.62 -24.71
CA PRO A 6 -24.36 -15.05 -25.68
C PRO A 6 -22.94 -14.56 -25.39
N ASN A 7 -21.95 -15.28 -25.93
CA ASN A 7 -20.53 -15.06 -25.70
C ASN A 7 -19.95 -13.77 -26.29
N MET A 8 -18.98 -13.23 -25.56
CA MET A 8 -18.12 -12.11 -25.92
C MET A 8 -17.16 -12.48 -27.08
N ARG A 9 -17.47 -12.06 -28.31
CA ARG A 9 -16.52 -12.12 -29.45
C ARG A 9 -16.63 -11.08 -30.57
N ASN A 10 -17.68 -10.24 -30.62
CA ASN A 10 -17.97 -9.38 -31.79
C ASN A 10 -17.91 -7.85 -31.56
N LEU A 11 -17.33 -7.35 -30.47
CA LEU A 11 -17.26 -5.90 -30.17
C LEU A 11 -15.95 -5.20 -30.60
N LEU A 12 -15.24 -5.75 -31.58
CA LEU A 12 -13.99 -5.16 -32.14
C LEU A 12 -14.01 -4.97 -33.66
N GLN A 13 -15.20 -4.91 -34.29
CA GLN A 13 -15.31 -4.83 -35.76
C GLN A 13 -16.25 -3.74 -36.31
N GLU A 14 -16.71 -2.80 -35.47
CA GLU A 14 -17.53 -1.64 -35.89
C GLU A 14 -16.85 -0.28 -35.64
N ALA A 15 -15.53 -0.22 -35.87
CA ALA A 15 -14.78 1.05 -35.92
C ALA A 15 -14.78 1.67 -37.33
N GLY A 16 -15.97 1.80 -37.94
CA GLY A 16 -16.15 2.35 -39.29
C GLY A 16 -16.59 3.81 -39.25
N LEU A 17 -15.65 4.75 -39.39
CA LEU A 17 -15.95 6.19 -39.50
C LEU A 17 -15.71 6.67 -40.93
N ALA A 18 -16.77 7.22 -41.56
CA ALA A 18 -16.70 7.92 -42.84
C ALA A 18 -17.62 9.15 -42.84
N ASP A 19 -17.00 10.31 -43.03
CA ASP A 19 -17.51 11.61 -43.51
C ASP A 19 -18.67 12.37 -42.81
N ALA A 20 -18.64 13.70 -43.01
CA ALA A 20 -19.30 14.73 -42.19
C ALA A 20 -20.42 15.49 -42.97
N PRO A 21 -21.06 16.50 -42.36
CA PRO A 21 -20.55 17.87 -42.56
C PRO A 21 -20.62 18.82 -41.34
N ARG A 22 -20.07 20.04 -41.49
CA ARG A 22 -19.85 21.03 -40.43
C ARG A 22 -20.92 22.13 -40.33
N THR A 23 -21.33 22.43 -39.10
CA THR A 23 -21.75 23.75 -38.56
C THR A 23 -21.50 23.74 -37.04
N GLY A 24 -21.19 24.84 -36.34
CA GLY A 24 -20.88 26.22 -36.74
C GLY A 24 -20.92 27.16 -35.51
N LEU A 25 -19.99 28.12 -35.40
CA LEU A 25 -19.77 29.03 -34.22
C LEU A 25 -19.29 28.28 -32.94
N SER A 26 -18.42 28.82 -32.08
CA SER A 26 -17.52 29.99 -32.13
C SER A 26 -16.20 29.64 -31.41
N ARG A 27 -15.06 30.25 -31.79
CA ARG A 27 -13.74 29.98 -31.20
C ARG A 27 -13.21 31.18 -30.41
N SER A 28 -12.59 30.90 -29.26
CA SER A 28 -11.62 31.78 -28.59
C SER A 28 -10.25 31.07 -28.54
N PRO A 29 -9.12 31.81 -28.56
CA PRO A 29 -7.84 31.28 -29.04
C PRO A 29 -6.96 30.61 -27.95
N PRO A 30 -5.99 29.77 -28.35
CA PRO A 30 -4.95 29.28 -27.46
C PRO A 30 -3.90 30.37 -27.20
N ALA A 31 -3.49 30.55 -25.95
CA ALA A 31 -2.37 31.40 -25.57
C ALA A 31 -1.07 30.59 -25.52
N GLU A 32 -0.13 30.86 -26.43
CA GLU A 32 1.26 30.42 -26.32
C GLU A 32 2.20 31.60 -26.54
N ARG A 33 3.30 31.63 -25.76
CA ARG A 33 4.52 32.46 -25.87
C ARG A 33 4.50 33.94 -25.48
N CYS A 34 5.44 34.26 -24.59
CA CYS A 34 6.47 35.32 -24.66
C CYS A 34 7.22 35.33 -23.30
N LEU A 35 8.53 35.46 -23.12
CA LEU A 35 9.76 35.68 -23.93
C LEU A 35 10.93 35.02 -23.12
N SER A 36 12.19 34.88 -23.55
CA SER A 36 12.94 35.53 -24.63
C SER A 36 14.01 34.60 -25.25
N LYS A 37 14.29 34.79 -26.54
CA LYS A 37 15.58 34.48 -27.19
C LYS A 37 15.96 35.68 -28.03
N ALA A 38 17.09 36.33 -27.72
CA ALA A 38 17.76 37.24 -28.64
C ALA A 38 19.19 37.53 -28.17
N TRP A 39 20.18 36.80 -28.68
CA TRP A 39 21.35 37.41 -29.33
C TRP A 39 22.23 36.38 -30.04
N GLN A 40 22.41 36.57 -31.35
CA GLN A 40 23.61 36.20 -32.09
C GLN A 40 23.96 37.42 -32.96
N GLY A 41 25.20 37.90 -32.85
CA GLY A 41 25.67 39.09 -33.55
C GLY A 41 27.19 39.19 -33.44
N SER A 42 27.87 39.24 -34.58
CA SER A 42 29.32 39.08 -34.68
C SER A 42 30.13 40.30 -34.22
N ALA A 43 31.33 40.06 -33.67
CA ALA A 43 32.47 40.96 -33.81
C ALA A 43 33.70 40.17 -34.29
N ARG A 44 34.38 40.66 -35.33
CA ARG A 44 35.65 40.08 -35.83
C ARG A 44 36.83 40.67 -35.05
N GLY A 45 37.83 39.85 -34.75
CA GLY A 45 39.14 40.28 -34.26
C GLY A 45 40.13 39.12 -34.32
N ALA A 46 41.26 39.28 -35.01
CA ALA A 46 42.30 38.25 -35.16
C ALA A 46 43.09 38.06 -33.83
N ILE A 47 43.85 36.98 -33.59
CA ILE A 47 45.15 36.69 -34.21
C ILE A 47 45.60 35.24 -33.87
N LYS A 48 46.12 34.51 -34.88
CA LYS A 48 47.10 33.39 -34.89
C LYS A 48 47.18 32.39 -33.70
N GLY A 49 47.13 31.09 -34.02
CA GLY A 49 48.32 30.25 -33.77
C GLY A 49 48.17 28.79 -33.27
N ARG A 50 48.48 27.86 -34.18
CA ARG A 50 49.02 26.48 -33.99
C ARG A 50 48.10 25.32 -33.59
N GLU A 51 48.36 24.22 -34.30
CA GLU A 51 47.77 22.89 -34.19
C GLU A 51 48.49 22.04 -33.11
N GLY A 52 47.85 20.95 -32.68
CA GLY A 52 48.47 19.94 -31.81
C GLY A 52 47.54 18.75 -31.56
N THR A 53 47.79 17.64 -32.25
CA THR A 53 47.11 16.34 -32.06
C THR A 53 47.51 15.65 -30.75
N PRO A 54 46.66 14.78 -30.17
CA PRO A 54 47.01 13.97 -29.00
C PRO A 54 47.77 12.68 -29.41
N PRO A 55 48.70 12.17 -28.58
CA PRO A 55 49.36 10.89 -28.82
C PRO A 55 48.81 9.74 -27.94
N ASP A 56 48.55 8.60 -28.56
CA ASP A 56 48.64 7.28 -27.91
C ASP A 56 50.11 6.93 -27.62
N PHE A 57 50.44 6.28 -26.49
CA PHE A 57 51.71 5.52 -26.39
C PHE A 57 51.63 4.28 -25.47
N PHE A 58 51.59 3.13 -26.13
CA PHE A 58 52.35 1.89 -25.93
C PHE A 58 52.70 1.29 -24.54
N ILE A 59 52.58 -0.04 -24.54
CA ILE A 59 53.20 -1.02 -23.65
C ILE A 59 54.72 -1.07 -23.85
N ALA A 60 55.50 -1.23 -22.77
CA ALA A 60 56.87 -1.75 -22.83
C ALA A 60 57.19 -2.64 -21.61
N SER A 61 58.04 -3.64 -21.82
CA SER A 61 58.34 -4.74 -20.88
C SER A 61 59.77 -4.66 -20.31
N ASN A 62 59.95 -5.19 -19.09
CA ASN A 62 61.05 -6.08 -18.62
C ASN A 62 61.50 -5.80 -17.17
N GLY A 63 61.85 -6.87 -16.43
CA GLY A 63 62.53 -6.77 -15.12
C GLY A 63 62.37 -8.00 -14.24
N ARG A 64 63.36 -8.91 -14.23
CA ARG A 64 63.34 -10.14 -13.41
C ARG A 64 63.72 -9.87 -11.95
N SER A 65 63.14 -10.64 -11.02
CA SER A 65 63.92 -11.24 -9.91
C SER A 65 63.25 -12.52 -9.39
N LYS A 66 64.06 -13.48 -8.92
CA LYS A 66 63.61 -14.79 -8.40
C LYS A 66 63.68 -14.82 -6.88
N MET A 67 62.71 -15.45 -6.22
CA MET A 67 62.99 -16.28 -5.04
C MET A 67 62.17 -17.57 -5.08
N VAL A 68 62.84 -18.67 -4.76
CA VAL A 68 62.27 -20.02 -4.66
C VAL A 68 62.58 -20.54 -3.26
N SER A 69 61.59 -21.02 -2.52
CA SER A 69 61.85 -21.93 -1.39
C SER A 69 60.74 -22.97 -1.16
N LYS A 70 61.10 -24.21 -1.51
CA LYS A 70 60.78 -25.48 -0.82
C LYS A 70 59.33 -25.73 -0.37
N ALA A 71 58.61 -26.48 -1.19
CA ALA A 71 57.60 -27.41 -0.70
C ALA A 71 58.25 -28.52 0.17
N LYS A 72 57.56 -28.94 1.24
CA LYS A 72 57.75 -30.24 1.89
C LYS A 72 56.39 -30.87 2.14
N SER A 73 56.19 -32.09 1.65
CA SER A 73 54.99 -32.88 1.88
C SER A 73 54.99 -33.48 3.29
N LYS A 74 53.83 -33.46 3.96
CA LYS A 74 53.45 -34.48 4.94
C LYS A 74 51.97 -34.83 4.78
N THR A 75 51.73 -36.12 4.65
CA THR A 75 50.43 -36.78 4.60
C THR A 75 49.68 -36.73 5.94
N THR A 76 48.36 -36.51 5.93
CA THR A 76 47.44 -37.22 6.85
C THR A 76 45.96 -37.18 6.43
N ALA A 77 45.31 -38.33 6.60
CA ALA A 77 43.90 -38.55 6.98
C ALA A 77 42.75 -37.94 6.15
N LYS A 78 41.98 -38.84 5.51
CA LYS A 78 40.59 -38.61 5.08
C LYS A 78 39.71 -38.16 6.26
N LYS A 79 38.97 -37.07 6.10
CA LYS A 79 37.68 -36.85 6.80
C LYS A 79 36.60 -36.54 5.78
N LYS A 80 35.54 -37.38 5.73
CA LYS A 80 34.31 -37.07 4.99
C LYS A 80 33.65 -35.87 5.66
N ALA A 81 33.83 -34.67 5.12
CA ALA A 81 33.00 -33.53 5.49
C ALA A 81 31.59 -33.75 4.93
N ALA A 82 30.67 -34.23 5.77
CA ALA A 82 29.25 -34.22 5.44
C ALA A 82 28.85 -32.76 5.20
N ARG A 83 28.57 -32.42 3.94
CA ARG A 83 28.14 -31.09 3.52
C ARG A 83 26.75 -30.85 4.10
N LYS A 84 26.68 -30.36 5.35
CA LYS A 84 25.45 -29.90 5.97
C LYS A 84 24.81 -28.92 4.99
N ARG A 85 23.70 -29.31 4.38
CA ARG A 85 22.79 -28.34 3.77
C ARG A 85 22.48 -27.34 4.88
N SER A 86 22.86 -26.07 4.69
CA SER A 86 22.41 -25.01 5.59
C SER A 86 20.89 -25.09 5.59
N ALA A 87 20.31 -25.44 6.73
CA ALA A 87 18.88 -25.27 6.91
C ALA A 87 18.58 -23.80 6.58
N ALA A 88 17.49 -23.55 5.84
CA ALA A 88 17.01 -22.17 5.71
C ALA A 88 16.89 -21.57 7.11
N PRO A 89 17.26 -20.29 7.31
CA PRO A 89 17.14 -19.67 8.61
C PRO A 89 15.71 -19.90 9.11
N ARG A 90 15.58 -20.38 10.35
CA ARG A 90 14.24 -20.53 10.95
C ARG A 90 13.58 -19.16 10.86
N PRO A 91 12.30 -19.06 10.44
CA PRO A 91 11.59 -17.80 10.53
C PRO A 91 11.68 -17.32 11.98
N PRO A 92 11.88 -16.01 12.22
CA PRO A 92 12.08 -15.50 13.57
C PRO A 92 10.95 -15.95 14.50
N GLU A 93 11.32 -16.24 15.75
CA GLU A 93 10.37 -16.44 16.83
C GLU A 93 9.62 -15.11 17.04
N TYR A 94 8.31 -15.16 17.26
CA TYR A 94 7.49 -13.96 17.32
C TYR A 94 7.89 -13.15 18.56
N ASP A 95 8.04 -11.83 18.41
CA ASP A 95 8.50 -10.95 19.47
C ASP A 95 7.31 -10.24 20.14
N THR A 96 6.99 -10.65 21.36
CA THR A 96 5.87 -10.15 22.18
C THR A 96 6.36 -9.46 23.45
N LYS A 97 7.52 -8.79 23.43
CA LYS A 97 8.14 -8.10 24.59
C LYS A 97 7.31 -6.98 25.25
N MET A 98 6.16 -6.62 24.70
CA MET A 98 5.23 -5.64 25.25
C MET A 98 3.92 -6.31 25.68
N PRO A 99 3.20 -5.76 26.68
CA PRO A 99 1.84 -6.21 26.93
C PRO A 99 0.98 -5.88 25.70
N LEU A 100 -0.03 -6.71 25.42
CA LEU A 100 -0.97 -6.45 24.34
C LEU A 100 -1.73 -5.15 24.58
N PRO A 101 -2.21 -4.47 23.53
CA PRO A 101 -3.14 -3.36 23.68
C PRO A 101 -4.36 -3.76 24.52
N GLU A 102 -4.68 -2.92 25.51
CA GLU A 102 -5.82 -3.10 26.40
C GLU A 102 -6.45 -1.74 26.79
N ASN A 103 -7.73 -1.79 27.16
CA ASN A 103 -8.42 -0.71 27.84
C ASN A 103 -8.61 -1.10 29.30
N SER A 104 -7.81 -0.50 30.19
CA SER A 104 -7.83 -0.77 31.63
C SER A 104 -9.15 -0.39 32.33
N GLU A 105 -9.98 0.46 31.72
CA GLU A 105 -11.27 0.88 32.29
C GLU A 105 -12.39 -0.13 32.01
N THR A 106 -12.37 -0.76 30.83
CA THR A 106 -13.40 -1.74 30.41
C THR A 106 -12.94 -3.20 30.51
N GLY A 107 -11.62 -3.44 30.65
CA GLY A 107 -11.01 -4.76 30.61
C GLY A 107 -10.87 -5.36 29.20
N GLU A 108 -11.24 -4.62 28.15
CA GLU A 108 -11.11 -5.06 26.76
C GLU A 108 -9.65 -5.20 26.34
N SER A 109 -9.29 -6.29 25.68
CA SER A 109 -7.94 -6.52 25.12
C SER A 109 -8.01 -6.77 23.61
N ALA A 110 -6.89 -6.57 22.90
CA ALA A 110 -6.75 -6.97 21.50
C ALA A 110 -7.19 -8.43 21.24
N ASN A 111 -6.97 -9.33 22.21
CA ASN A 111 -7.39 -10.74 22.15
C ASN A 111 -8.92 -10.96 22.11
N ASP A 112 -9.75 -9.97 22.44
CA ASP A 112 -11.22 -10.08 22.34
C ASP A 112 -11.70 -9.90 20.90
N TYR A 113 -10.86 -9.31 20.05
CA TYR A 113 -11.17 -8.90 18.70
C TYR A 113 -10.46 -9.76 17.66
N TYR A 114 -11.08 -9.91 16.50
CA TYR A 114 -10.35 -10.29 15.30
C TYR A 114 -9.84 -9.01 14.63
N ILE A 115 -8.53 -8.92 14.45
CA ILE A 115 -7.85 -7.70 14.00
C ILE A 115 -7.19 -7.95 12.64
N LEU A 116 -7.61 -7.17 11.64
CA LEU A 116 -7.11 -7.24 10.26
C LEU A 116 -6.70 -5.84 9.80
N ASP A 117 -5.40 -5.61 9.67
CA ASP A 117 -4.86 -4.34 9.18
C ASP A 117 -5.12 -4.21 7.67
N CYS A 118 -5.82 -3.15 7.24
CA CYS A 118 -6.11 -2.93 5.82
C CYS A 118 -4.94 -2.34 5.01
N GLU A 119 -3.93 -1.75 5.64
CA GLU A 119 -2.87 -1.04 4.92
C GLU A 119 -1.50 -1.26 5.56
N VAL A 120 -0.72 -2.15 4.94
CA VAL A 120 0.65 -2.48 5.35
C VAL A 120 1.52 -2.57 4.11
N HIS A 121 2.66 -1.86 4.10
CA HIS A 121 3.57 -1.79 2.95
C HIS A 121 4.82 -2.64 3.15
N VAL A 122 5.19 -3.46 2.15
CA VAL A 122 6.49 -4.15 2.13
C VAL A 122 7.48 -3.40 1.24
N MET A 123 8.69 -3.15 1.74
CA MET A 123 9.83 -2.58 0.98
C MET A 123 11.13 -3.20 1.52
N PRO A 124 11.63 -4.29 0.92
CA PRO A 124 12.86 -4.92 1.40
C PRO A 124 14.06 -3.96 1.28
N GLU A 125 14.81 -3.81 2.37
CA GLU A 125 15.97 -2.89 2.45
C GLU A 125 17.01 -3.13 1.35
N ASP A 126 17.25 -4.38 0.96
CA ASP A 126 18.17 -4.73 -0.14
C ASP A 126 17.70 -4.17 -1.49
N TYR A 127 16.38 -4.14 -1.72
CA TYR A 127 15.78 -3.54 -2.91
C TYR A 127 15.79 -2.01 -2.82
N ARG A 128 15.43 -1.44 -1.66
CA ARG A 128 15.49 0.00 -1.39
C ARG A 128 16.88 0.58 -1.67
N ARG A 129 17.94 -0.09 -1.21
CA ARG A 129 19.34 0.31 -1.44
C ARG A 129 19.72 0.33 -2.92
N PHE A 130 19.15 -0.58 -3.72
CA PHE A 130 19.38 -0.63 -5.16
C PHE A 130 18.83 0.60 -5.89
N ILE A 131 17.77 1.23 -5.37
CA ILE A 131 17.08 2.36 -6.02
C ILE A 131 17.26 3.72 -5.32
N GLN A 132 17.99 3.78 -4.19
CA GLN A 132 18.07 5.03 -3.40
C GLN A 132 18.80 6.18 -4.10
N TYR A 133 19.61 5.89 -5.13
CA TYR A 133 20.44 6.90 -5.80
C TYR A 133 19.69 7.71 -6.87
N PHE A 134 18.51 7.26 -7.29
CA PHE A 134 17.67 7.98 -8.26
C PHE A 134 17.03 9.24 -7.65
N GLU A 135 16.79 10.26 -8.47
CA GLU A 135 16.26 11.55 -8.02
C GLU A 135 14.80 11.43 -7.57
N GLY A 136 14.02 10.59 -8.25
CA GLY A 136 12.66 10.23 -7.82
C GLY A 136 12.59 9.81 -6.35
N THR A 137 13.54 8.98 -5.91
CA THR A 137 13.62 8.45 -4.54
C THR A 137 13.80 9.56 -3.49
N LYS A 138 14.49 10.67 -3.82
CA LYS A 138 14.63 11.82 -2.90
C LYS A 138 13.31 12.56 -2.67
N THR A 139 12.41 12.54 -3.65
CA THR A 139 11.08 13.15 -3.52
C THR A 139 10.22 12.36 -2.52
N PHE A 140 10.33 11.03 -2.49
CA PHE A 140 9.77 10.22 -1.41
C PHE A 140 10.37 10.58 -0.05
N GLU A 141 11.71 10.68 0.07
CA GLU A 141 12.31 11.03 1.36
C GLU A 141 11.88 12.40 1.89
N TYR A 142 11.67 13.38 1.00
CA TYR A 142 11.06 14.67 1.38
C TYR A 142 9.60 14.51 1.81
N ALA A 143 8.79 13.78 1.05
CA ALA A 143 7.38 13.55 1.36
C ALA A 143 7.21 12.80 2.69
N HIS A 144 8.01 11.76 2.93
CA HIS A 144 8.06 11.01 4.17
C HIS A 144 8.51 11.89 5.35
N LYS A 145 9.49 12.79 5.18
CA LYS A 145 9.86 13.79 6.21
C LYS A 145 8.70 14.75 6.53
N MET A 146 7.94 15.20 5.53
CA MET A 146 6.75 16.03 5.74
C MET A 146 5.64 15.26 6.48
N CYS A 147 5.39 14.00 6.09
CA CYS A 147 4.47 13.10 6.78
C CYS A 147 4.90 12.94 8.23
N ASN A 148 6.17 12.66 8.50
CA ASN A 148 6.66 12.45 9.85
C ASN A 148 6.61 13.74 10.70
N TRP A 149 6.84 14.90 10.09
CA TRP A 149 6.64 16.19 10.78
C TRP A 149 5.18 16.38 11.20
N TRP A 150 4.23 16.05 10.34
CA TRP A 150 2.80 16.17 10.62
C TRP A 150 2.28 15.08 11.58
N GLN A 151 2.59 13.81 11.32
CA GLN A 151 2.12 12.61 12.03
C GLN A 151 2.89 12.29 13.29
N TRP A 152 4.16 12.68 13.44
CA TRP A 152 5.03 12.25 14.55
C TRP A 152 5.58 13.40 15.40
N ILE A 153 5.23 14.66 15.14
CA ILE A 153 5.47 15.74 16.12
C ILE A 153 4.19 16.01 16.92
N ASN A 154 4.34 16.13 18.24
CA ASN A 154 3.31 16.68 19.09
C ASN A 154 3.33 18.21 18.97
N HIS A 155 2.48 18.76 18.11
CA HIS A 155 2.42 20.20 17.82
C HIS A 155 2.07 21.09 19.04
N ARG A 156 1.62 20.52 20.17
CA ARG A 156 1.47 21.26 21.44
C ARG A 156 2.77 21.40 22.23
N THR A 157 3.70 20.45 22.09
CA THR A 157 4.94 20.40 22.90
C THR A 157 6.23 20.50 22.08
N GLY A 158 6.13 20.46 20.75
CA GLY A 158 7.26 20.42 19.81
C GLY A 158 8.04 19.09 19.82
N LYS A 159 7.69 18.13 20.68
CA LYS A 159 8.45 16.89 20.85
C LYS A 159 8.05 15.82 19.83
N PRO A 160 8.99 15.01 19.33
CA PRO A 160 8.67 13.79 18.60
C PRO A 160 7.81 12.84 19.43
N ALA A 161 7.02 12.01 18.75
CA ALA A 161 6.34 10.87 19.34
C ALA A 161 7.35 9.83 19.83
N ALA A 162 7.00 9.12 20.91
CA ALA A 162 7.93 8.24 21.62
C ALA A 162 8.33 6.98 20.83
N ILE A 163 7.54 6.57 19.83
CA ILE A 163 7.76 5.35 19.05
C ILE A 163 7.52 5.66 17.57
N HIS A 164 8.55 5.51 16.76
CA HIS A 164 8.47 5.44 15.30
C HIS A 164 8.91 4.02 14.90
N PRO A 165 8.12 3.22 14.16
CA PRO A 165 8.36 1.78 13.98
C PRO A 165 9.66 1.44 13.23
N GLY A 166 10.22 2.41 12.50
CA GLY A 166 11.52 2.35 11.83
C GLY A 166 11.41 2.43 10.31
N MET A 167 12.51 2.14 9.60
CA MET A 167 12.51 1.99 8.14
C MET A 167 12.89 0.56 7.67
N ASP A 168 12.85 -0.43 8.57
CA ASP A 168 13.02 -1.85 8.20
C ASP A 168 11.68 -2.46 7.78
N TRP A 169 11.32 -2.31 6.49
CA TRP A 169 10.03 -2.76 5.93
C TRP A 169 10.11 -4.21 5.41
N ASN A 170 10.93 -5.04 6.08
CA ASN A 170 10.95 -6.47 5.87
C ASN A 170 9.72 -7.13 6.51
N ILE A 171 9.15 -8.13 5.83
CA ILE A 171 8.00 -8.90 6.34
C ILE A 171 8.23 -9.46 7.76
N ASP A 172 9.46 -9.80 8.13
CA ASP A 172 9.76 -10.36 9.46
C ASP A 172 9.59 -9.30 10.57
N LYS A 173 9.98 -8.05 10.30
CA LYS A 173 9.79 -6.91 11.20
C LYS A 173 8.33 -6.45 11.22
N ILE A 174 7.65 -6.50 10.08
CA ILE A 174 6.21 -6.23 9.98
C ILE A 174 5.44 -7.22 10.85
N ILE A 175 5.64 -8.53 10.66
CA ILE A 175 4.96 -9.57 11.45
C ILE A 175 5.26 -9.40 12.95
N THR A 176 6.51 -9.11 13.32
CA THR A 176 6.91 -8.76 14.69
C THR A 176 6.09 -7.59 15.27
N ASP A 177 5.93 -6.49 14.51
CA ASP A 177 5.11 -5.34 14.95
C ASP A 177 3.62 -5.69 15.07
N MET A 178 3.12 -6.56 14.19
CA MET A 178 1.74 -7.06 14.26
C MET A 178 1.53 -7.97 15.49
N ASP A 179 2.54 -8.75 15.87
CA ASP A 179 2.49 -9.70 16.98
C ASP A 179 2.44 -9.03 18.35
N ARG A 180 3.26 -7.99 18.56
CA ARG A 180 3.14 -7.15 19.78
C ARG A 180 1.78 -6.43 19.87
N SER A 181 1.13 -6.20 18.73
CA SER A 181 -0.12 -5.43 18.63
C SER A 181 -1.39 -6.30 18.68
N GLY A 182 -1.26 -7.63 18.66
CA GLY A 182 -2.40 -8.56 18.61
C GLY A 182 -3.10 -8.62 17.25
N VAL A 183 -2.42 -8.25 16.16
CA VAL A 183 -3.00 -8.21 14.80
C VAL A 183 -2.97 -9.61 14.18
N ASP A 184 -4.13 -10.19 13.90
CA ASP A 184 -4.26 -11.57 13.39
C ASP A 184 -3.74 -11.70 11.96
N GLN A 185 -4.17 -10.81 11.07
CA GLN A 185 -3.85 -10.84 9.64
C GLN A 185 -3.60 -9.43 9.11
N ILE A 186 -2.89 -9.34 7.98
CA ILE A 186 -2.58 -8.09 7.29
C ILE A 186 -2.94 -8.15 5.81
N ALA A 187 -3.51 -7.07 5.30
CA ALA A 187 -3.64 -6.79 3.88
C ALA A 187 -2.35 -6.12 3.40
N LEU A 188 -1.41 -6.93 2.92
CA LEU A 188 -0.06 -6.49 2.54
C LEU A 188 -0.02 -6.05 1.08
N MET A 189 0.44 -4.82 0.83
CA MET A 189 0.70 -4.29 -0.50
C MET A 189 2.18 -4.01 -0.75
N ARG A 190 2.51 -3.92 -2.04
CA ARG A 190 3.75 -3.29 -2.50
C ARG A 190 3.64 -1.77 -2.38
N GLU A 191 4.75 -1.10 -2.08
CA GLU A 191 4.82 0.37 -2.05
C GLU A 191 4.97 0.90 -3.49
N SER A 192 3.92 1.51 -4.03
CA SER A 192 3.87 2.03 -5.41
C SER A 192 4.22 3.51 -5.55
N PHE A 193 4.76 4.10 -4.49
CA PHE A 193 5.47 5.36 -4.63
C PHE A 193 6.61 5.21 -5.65
N ILE A 194 6.85 6.27 -6.42
CA ILE A 194 7.81 6.46 -7.52
C ILE A 194 7.68 5.57 -8.77
N ASP A 195 6.61 4.79 -8.93
CA ASP A 195 6.26 4.08 -10.18
C ASP A 195 6.27 5.01 -11.41
N THR A 196 5.94 6.28 -11.21
CA THR A 196 5.91 7.29 -12.28
C THR A 196 7.07 8.26 -12.33
N ALA A 197 7.98 8.24 -11.34
CA ALA A 197 9.14 9.14 -11.29
C ALA A 197 10.06 9.07 -12.52
N GLY A 198 10.04 7.94 -13.24
CA GLY A 198 10.57 7.83 -14.61
C GLY A 198 12.06 7.57 -14.71
N ASP A 199 12.86 8.13 -13.79
CA ASP A 199 14.27 7.77 -13.61
C ASP A 199 14.47 6.55 -12.71
N SER A 200 13.48 6.23 -11.86
CA SER A 200 13.56 5.20 -10.82
C SER A 200 12.65 3.99 -11.06
N ALA A 201 12.77 3.01 -10.17
CA ALA A 201 11.98 1.78 -10.11
C ALA A 201 11.09 1.76 -8.85
N PRO A 202 9.95 1.03 -8.85
CA PRO A 202 9.01 0.98 -7.73
C PRO A 202 9.67 0.46 -6.44
N PHE A 203 9.31 0.96 -5.25
CA PHE A 203 9.95 0.53 -3.99
C PHE A 203 9.84 -0.97 -3.67
N SER A 204 8.83 -1.65 -4.21
CA SER A 204 8.73 -3.11 -4.21
C SER A 204 7.87 -3.60 -5.38
N THR A 205 7.39 -4.84 -5.34
CA THR A 205 6.65 -5.48 -6.45
C THR A 205 5.63 -6.47 -5.88
N ASN A 206 4.63 -6.89 -6.66
CA ASN A 206 3.68 -7.92 -6.22
C ASN A 206 4.38 -9.27 -5.92
N GLN A 207 5.58 -9.52 -6.47
CA GLN A 207 6.40 -10.69 -6.10
C GLN A 207 6.85 -10.64 -4.63
N HIS A 208 7.22 -9.47 -4.10
CA HIS A 208 7.60 -9.34 -2.69
C HIS A 208 6.41 -9.65 -1.74
N VAL A 209 5.18 -9.37 -2.19
CA VAL A 209 3.95 -9.76 -1.48
C VAL A 209 3.70 -11.27 -1.61
N ILE A 210 3.96 -11.88 -2.77
CA ILE A 210 3.93 -13.35 -2.95
C ILE A 210 4.92 -14.03 -2.00
N ASP A 211 6.16 -13.56 -1.93
CA ASP A 211 7.21 -14.13 -1.06
C ASP A 211 6.81 -14.04 0.43
N ALA A 212 6.16 -12.94 0.82
CA ALA A 212 5.59 -12.77 2.15
C ALA A 212 4.43 -13.74 2.44
N ILE A 213 3.53 -13.94 1.48
CA ILE A 213 2.43 -14.93 1.54
C ILE A 213 2.98 -16.36 1.64
N GLU A 214 4.04 -16.72 0.90
CA GLU A 214 4.67 -18.04 1.00
C GLU A 214 5.30 -18.28 2.38
N LYS A 215 5.88 -17.25 2.99
CA LYS A 215 6.56 -17.33 4.30
C LYS A 215 5.58 -17.30 5.49
N TYR A 216 4.50 -16.54 5.37
CA TYR A 216 3.49 -16.33 6.41
C TYR A 216 2.04 -16.50 5.87
N PRO A 217 1.69 -17.68 5.33
CA PRO A 217 0.42 -17.90 4.61
C PRO A 217 -0.82 -17.70 5.49
N ASP A 218 -0.70 -17.93 6.80
CA ASP A 218 -1.80 -17.76 7.76
C ASP A 218 -2.01 -16.30 8.20
N ARG A 219 -1.08 -15.40 7.87
CA ARG A 219 -1.05 -13.99 8.32
C ARG A 219 -1.24 -12.99 7.18
N VAL A 220 -0.73 -13.30 6.00
CA VAL A 220 -0.64 -12.34 4.89
C VAL A 220 -1.74 -12.61 3.86
N ILE A 221 -2.50 -11.56 3.57
CA ILE A 221 -3.46 -11.51 2.48
C ILE A 221 -2.96 -10.48 1.49
N GLY A 222 -2.88 -10.86 0.22
CA GLY A 222 -2.32 -10.03 -0.83
C GLY A 222 -3.25 -8.87 -1.20
N VAL A 223 -2.64 -7.71 -1.37
CA VAL A 223 -3.24 -6.54 -2.00
C VAL A 223 -2.47 -6.28 -3.29
N SER A 224 -3.13 -6.44 -4.43
CA SER A 224 -2.50 -6.24 -5.73
C SER A 224 -2.39 -4.76 -6.02
N ASN A 225 -1.23 -4.32 -6.51
CA ASN A 225 -1.10 -3.02 -7.13
C ASN A 225 -0.54 -3.23 -8.54
N VAL A 226 -1.43 -3.13 -9.51
CA VAL A 226 -1.20 -3.52 -10.92
C VAL A 226 -1.07 -2.32 -11.85
N GLY A 227 -0.98 -1.12 -11.28
CA GLY A 227 -0.66 0.11 -12.00
C GLY A 227 0.82 0.19 -12.44
N PRO A 228 1.26 1.35 -12.93
CA PRO A 228 0.41 2.48 -13.31
C PRO A 228 -0.26 2.24 -14.69
N PHE A 229 -1.57 2.42 -14.76
CA PHE A 229 -2.42 2.28 -15.94
C PHE A 229 -2.01 3.24 -17.06
N SER A 230 -1.45 4.41 -16.72
CA SER A 230 -0.85 5.36 -17.66
C SER A 230 0.36 4.83 -18.44
N LYS A 231 1.07 3.79 -17.94
CA LYS A 231 2.24 3.19 -18.61
C LYS A 231 2.03 1.77 -19.14
N ARG A 232 0.92 1.12 -18.78
CA ARG A 232 0.69 -0.31 -19.03
C ARG A 232 -0.53 -0.55 -19.93
N LYS A 233 -0.54 -1.63 -20.71
CA LYS A 233 -1.70 -1.99 -21.53
C LYS A 233 -2.74 -2.68 -20.65
N ILE A 234 -4.01 -2.28 -20.78
CA ILE A 234 -5.12 -2.79 -19.96
C ILE A 234 -5.17 -4.33 -19.90
N LYS A 235 -4.95 -5.03 -21.02
CA LYS A 235 -4.94 -6.51 -21.07
C LYS A 235 -3.85 -7.15 -20.21
N ASP A 236 -2.69 -6.52 -20.06
CA ASP A 236 -1.55 -7.06 -19.31
C ASP A 236 -1.73 -6.75 -17.80
N ILE A 237 -2.58 -5.77 -17.47
CA ILE A 237 -2.99 -5.42 -16.11
C ILE A 237 -4.09 -6.36 -15.62
N LEU A 238 -5.13 -6.59 -16.45
CA LEU A 238 -6.19 -7.56 -16.19
C LEU A 238 -5.61 -8.96 -16.00
N TRP A 239 -4.66 -9.37 -16.85
CA TRP A 239 -3.95 -10.64 -16.69
C TRP A 239 -3.20 -10.72 -15.36
N GLU A 240 -2.49 -9.67 -14.93
CA GLU A 240 -1.77 -9.70 -13.65
C GLU A 240 -2.74 -9.76 -12.47
N LEU A 241 -3.82 -8.96 -12.49
CA LEU A 241 -4.84 -8.96 -11.43
C LEU A 241 -5.51 -10.33 -11.28
N GLU A 242 -5.95 -10.93 -12.39
CA GLU A 242 -6.48 -12.29 -12.41
C GLU A 242 -5.44 -13.33 -11.98
N TYR A 243 -4.20 -13.23 -12.47
CA TYR A 243 -3.14 -14.17 -12.09
C TYR A 243 -2.85 -14.12 -10.58
N LEU A 244 -2.78 -12.91 -10.00
CA LEU A 244 -2.58 -12.72 -8.56
C LEU A 244 -3.77 -13.26 -7.75
N HIS A 245 -5.01 -12.97 -8.14
CA HIS A 245 -6.21 -13.44 -7.43
C HIS A 245 -6.41 -14.95 -7.51
N ASP A 246 -6.32 -15.53 -8.71
CA ASP A 246 -6.63 -16.94 -8.95
C ASP A 246 -5.51 -17.88 -8.45
N ASN A 247 -4.27 -17.38 -8.36
CA ASN A 247 -3.09 -18.21 -8.06
C ASN A 247 -2.35 -17.86 -6.75
N TYR A 248 -2.77 -16.82 -6.05
CA TYR A 248 -2.20 -16.41 -4.76
C TYR A 248 -3.33 -15.84 -3.88
N ASN A 249 -3.09 -15.62 -2.58
CA ASN A 249 -4.13 -15.18 -1.64
C ASN A 249 -4.45 -13.67 -1.75
N PHE A 250 -4.61 -13.15 -2.97
CA PHE A 250 -4.90 -11.75 -3.22
C PHE A 250 -6.41 -11.51 -3.22
N LYS A 251 -6.93 -10.92 -2.14
CA LYS A 251 -8.36 -10.62 -1.96
C LYS A 251 -8.72 -9.15 -2.20
N PHE A 252 -7.69 -8.34 -2.45
CA PHE A 252 -7.75 -6.89 -2.44
C PHE A 252 -6.97 -6.31 -3.63
N SER A 253 -7.37 -5.15 -4.15
CA SER A 253 -6.59 -4.41 -5.13
C SER A 253 -6.50 -2.93 -4.78
N LYS A 254 -5.29 -2.40 -4.63
CA LYS A 254 -5.01 -0.98 -4.39
C LYS A 254 -4.79 -0.25 -5.70
N PHE A 255 -5.54 0.83 -5.88
CA PHE A 255 -5.37 1.82 -6.92
C PHE A 255 -4.72 3.05 -6.27
N TYR A 256 -3.58 3.49 -6.80
CA TYR A 256 -2.85 4.66 -6.29
C TYR A 256 -2.91 5.80 -7.32
N GLN A 257 -4.03 6.53 -7.28
CA GLN A 257 -4.37 7.60 -8.21
C GLN A 257 -3.40 8.80 -8.24
N PRO A 258 -2.68 9.20 -7.17
CA PRO A 258 -1.79 10.37 -7.20
C PRO A 258 -0.75 10.27 -8.32
N GLU A 259 -0.18 9.09 -8.51
CA GLU A 259 0.85 8.84 -9.53
C GLU A 259 0.28 8.39 -10.88
N ASP A 260 -1.03 8.38 -11.10
CA ASP A 260 -1.58 7.69 -12.28
C ASP A 260 -2.70 8.46 -12.99
N CYS A 261 -3.95 8.24 -12.59
CA CYS A 261 -5.12 8.82 -13.23
C CYS A 261 -6.26 9.01 -12.21
N PRO A 262 -7.28 9.86 -12.53
CA PRO A 262 -8.46 10.03 -11.68
C PRO A 262 -9.14 8.71 -11.30
N ILE A 263 -9.73 8.67 -10.11
CA ILE A 263 -10.59 7.56 -9.64
C ILE A 263 -11.62 7.11 -10.71
N ASN A 264 -12.22 8.05 -11.42
CA ASN A 264 -13.25 7.82 -12.44
C ASN A 264 -12.71 7.76 -13.89
N ASP A 265 -11.42 7.53 -14.10
CA ASP A 265 -10.88 7.35 -15.46
C ASP A 265 -11.47 6.08 -16.09
N ARG A 266 -12.32 6.23 -17.12
CA ARG A 266 -13.02 5.13 -17.78
C ARG A 266 -12.11 4.05 -18.38
N ARG A 267 -10.79 4.29 -18.50
CA ARG A 267 -9.83 3.23 -18.87
C ARG A 267 -9.68 2.16 -17.78
N LEU A 268 -10.09 2.46 -16.55
CA LEU A 268 -10.08 1.57 -15.39
C LEU A 268 -11.33 0.69 -15.30
N TRP A 269 -12.40 0.99 -16.04
CA TRP A 269 -13.69 0.27 -15.96
C TRP A 269 -13.55 -1.25 -16.12
N PRO A 270 -12.78 -1.81 -17.08
CA PRO A 270 -12.57 -3.25 -17.20
C PRO A 270 -11.92 -3.88 -15.96
N VAL A 271 -11.16 -3.11 -15.18
CA VAL A 271 -10.48 -3.55 -13.95
C VAL A 271 -11.47 -3.54 -12.78
N TYR A 272 -12.34 -2.54 -12.74
CA TYR A 272 -13.43 -2.44 -11.75
C TYR A 272 -14.49 -3.51 -11.97
N GLU A 273 -14.84 -3.80 -13.23
CA GLU A 273 -15.66 -4.95 -13.64
C GLU A 273 -15.04 -6.27 -13.17
N MET A 274 -13.75 -6.51 -13.45
CA MET A 274 -13.05 -7.71 -12.96
C MET A 274 -13.02 -7.80 -11.43
N CYS A 275 -12.79 -6.69 -10.73
CA CYS A 275 -12.83 -6.67 -9.26
C CYS A 275 -14.22 -7.04 -8.72
N GLN A 276 -15.28 -6.48 -9.33
CA GLN A 276 -16.66 -6.79 -8.98
C GLN A 276 -16.97 -8.27 -9.19
N ASP A 277 -16.70 -8.80 -10.40
CA ASP A 277 -17.02 -10.18 -10.80
C ASP A 277 -16.27 -11.23 -9.97
N LYS A 278 -14.99 -10.99 -9.64
CA LYS A 278 -14.19 -11.88 -8.77
C LYS A 278 -14.39 -11.58 -7.27
N GLY A 279 -15.17 -10.56 -6.92
CA GLY A 279 -15.45 -10.16 -5.54
C GLY A 279 -14.24 -9.57 -4.79
N ILE A 280 -13.22 -9.11 -5.52
CA ILE A 280 -12.02 -8.42 -5.02
C ILE A 280 -12.45 -7.05 -4.47
N VAL A 281 -12.04 -6.73 -3.24
CA VAL A 281 -12.34 -5.41 -2.66
C VAL A 281 -11.35 -4.39 -3.23
N ALA A 282 -11.86 -3.29 -3.78
CA ALA A 282 -11.07 -2.25 -4.43
C ALA A 282 -10.77 -1.11 -3.45
N PHE A 283 -9.49 -0.82 -3.26
CA PHE A 283 -8.98 0.21 -2.35
C PHE A 283 -8.52 1.43 -3.16
N PHE A 284 -9.06 2.60 -2.82
CA PHE A 284 -8.80 3.86 -3.52
C PHE A 284 -8.12 4.83 -2.58
N HIS A 285 -7.04 5.49 -3.00
CA HIS A 285 -6.47 6.59 -2.24
C HIS A 285 -7.37 7.82 -2.41
N THR A 286 -7.96 8.34 -1.33
CA THR A 286 -8.81 9.52 -1.37
C THR A 286 -8.31 10.62 -0.45
N GLY A 287 -8.60 11.88 -0.80
CA GLY A 287 -8.14 13.05 -0.04
C GLY A 287 -6.78 13.59 -0.50
N ILE A 288 -6.13 14.34 0.40
CA ILE A 288 -4.90 15.08 0.12
C ILE A 288 -3.74 14.15 -0.20
N THR A 289 -3.11 14.40 -1.35
CA THR A 289 -1.96 13.62 -1.80
C THR A 289 -0.68 14.20 -1.22
N ILE A 290 0.22 13.32 -0.79
CA ILE A 290 1.60 13.73 -0.51
C ILE A 290 2.30 14.03 -1.85
N ARG A 291 3.28 14.95 -1.85
CA ARG A 291 3.79 15.79 -3.00
C ARG A 291 3.77 15.24 -4.45
N MET A 292 3.72 13.93 -4.66
CA MET A 292 3.55 13.33 -5.98
C MET A 292 2.11 13.53 -6.52
N GLY A 293 2.02 14.25 -7.63
CA GLY A 293 0.86 14.24 -8.52
C GLY A 293 -0.41 14.98 -8.04
N PRO A 294 -1.46 15.01 -8.89
CA PRO A 294 -2.56 15.96 -8.72
C PRO A 294 -3.62 15.47 -7.72
N THR A 295 -3.78 16.17 -6.60
CA THR A 295 -4.84 15.88 -5.61
C THR A 295 -6.26 15.88 -6.18
N ARG A 296 -6.50 16.58 -7.30
CA ARG A 296 -7.80 16.51 -8.00
C ARG A 296 -8.14 15.10 -8.54
N TYR A 297 -7.18 14.16 -8.57
CA TYR A 297 -7.42 12.77 -8.99
C TYR A 297 -7.98 11.90 -7.85
N THR A 298 -7.98 12.39 -6.61
CA THR A 298 -8.28 11.65 -5.38
C THR A 298 -9.45 12.25 -4.60
N PHE A 299 -10.17 13.22 -5.16
CA PHE A 299 -11.35 13.80 -4.53
C PHE A 299 -12.47 12.76 -4.38
N PRO A 300 -13.12 12.63 -3.20
CA PRO A 300 -14.14 11.62 -2.95
C PRO A 300 -15.28 11.59 -3.95
N VAL A 301 -15.77 12.76 -4.42
CA VAL A 301 -16.83 12.87 -5.45
C VAL A 301 -16.58 12.02 -6.71
N LEU A 302 -15.32 11.74 -7.06
CA LEU A 302 -15.00 10.88 -8.21
C LEU A 302 -15.40 9.41 -8.00
N LEU A 303 -15.60 8.97 -6.75
CA LEU A 303 -16.18 7.64 -6.45
C LEU A 303 -17.65 7.56 -6.84
N ASP A 304 -18.36 8.68 -7.02
CA ASP A 304 -19.78 8.69 -7.37
C ASP A 304 -20.01 8.00 -8.72
N ASP A 305 -19.21 8.35 -9.74
CA ASP A 305 -19.26 7.72 -11.07
C ASP A 305 -18.95 6.22 -11.00
N VAL A 306 -17.92 5.83 -10.25
CA VAL A 306 -17.51 4.42 -10.08
C VAL A 306 -18.62 3.62 -9.39
N ALA A 307 -19.20 4.17 -8.33
CA ALA A 307 -20.22 3.50 -7.54
C ALA A 307 -21.58 3.39 -8.27
N MET A 308 -21.90 4.34 -9.16
CA MET A 308 -23.07 4.26 -10.03
C MET A 308 -22.91 3.18 -11.12
N ASP A 309 -21.74 3.10 -11.76
CA ASP A 309 -21.50 2.13 -12.84
C ASP A 309 -21.21 0.70 -12.33
N PHE A 310 -20.70 0.57 -11.09
CA PHE A 310 -20.38 -0.72 -10.45
C PHE A 310 -21.07 -0.88 -9.08
N PRO A 311 -22.39 -1.16 -9.04
CA PRO A 311 -23.16 -1.23 -7.80
C PRO A 311 -22.80 -2.39 -6.86
N ASP A 312 -22.14 -3.45 -7.37
CA ASP A 312 -21.71 -4.60 -6.56
C ASP A 312 -20.20 -4.53 -6.17
N LEU A 313 -19.46 -3.53 -6.68
CA LEU A 313 -18.04 -3.35 -6.36
C LEU A 313 -17.87 -2.86 -4.91
N LYS A 314 -17.14 -3.63 -4.10
CA LYS A 314 -16.84 -3.25 -2.72
C LYS A 314 -15.70 -2.22 -2.73
N ILE A 315 -16.02 -0.97 -2.43
CA ILE A 315 -15.10 0.17 -2.49
C ILE A 315 -14.65 0.53 -1.07
N VAL A 316 -13.34 0.60 -0.82
CA VAL A 316 -12.78 1.22 0.39
C VAL A 316 -12.03 2.49 0.02
N ALA A 317 -12.52 3.62 0.50
CA ALA A 317 -11.89 4.93 0.37
C ALA A 317 -10.90 5.13 1.53
N TYR A 318 -9.62 5.21 1.20
CA TYR A 318 -8.53 5.31 2.19
C TYR A 318 -8.31 6.74 2.66
N HIS A 319 -7.74 6.90 3.86
CA HIS A 319 -7.41 8.21 4.45
C HIS A 319 -8.63 9.13 4.64
N ALA A 320 -9.82 8.52 4.73
CA ALA A 320 -11.12 9.16 4.89
C ALA A 320 -11.42 10.33 3.93
N GLY A 321 -10.83 10.37 2.73
CA GLY A 321 -11.05 11.50 1.81
C GLY A 321 -10.52 12.84 2.33
N TYR A 322 -9.72 12.85 3.40
CA TYR A 322 -9.40 14.06 4.15
C TYR A 322 -8.64 15.09 3.29
N PRO A 323 -9.00 16.39 3.28
CA PRO A 323 -9.98 17.07 4.15
C PRO A 323 -11.45 16.97 3.73
N GLN A 324 -11.78 16.46 2.55
CA GLN A 324 -13.16 16.28 2.04
C GLN A 324 -13.89 15.07 2.66
N TRP A 325 -13.69 14.83 3.96
CA TRP A 325 -14.18 13.63 4.63
C TRP A 325 -15.71 13.61 4.80
N GLU A 326 -16.35 14.77 4.98
CA GLU A 326 -17.81 14.90 5.05
C GLU A 326 -18.49 14.54 3.71
N GLU A 327 -17.87 14.94 2.59
CA GLU A 327 -18.30 14.59 1.23
C GLU A 327 -18.24 13.07 1.03
N LEU A 328 -17.16 12.41 1.46
CA LEU A 328 -17.05 10.95 1.45
C LEU A 328 -18.15 10.28 2.28
N VAL A 329 -18.44 10.77 3.47
CA VAL A 329 -19.49 10.20 4.34
C VAL A 329 -20.87 10.34 3.71
N MET A 330 -21.16 11.47 3.04
CA MET A 330 -22.41 11.65 2.27
C MET A 330 -22.48 10.71 1.06
N LEU A 331 -21.36 10.44 0.38
CA LEU A 331 -21.30 9.44 -0.69
C LEU A 331 -21.54 8.01 -0.15
N MET A 332 -21.06 7.68 1.04
CA MET A 332 -21.33 6.38 1.69
C MET A 332 -22.81 6.20 2.08
N TRP A 333 -23.53 7.29 2.36
CA TRP A 333 -24.98 7.26 2.52
C TRP A 333 -25.71 7.04 1.18
N LYS A 334 -25.24 7.71 0.10
CA LYS A 334 -25.77 7.51 -1.26
C LYS A 334 -25.49 6.09 -1.80
N HIS A 335 -24.32 5.53 -1.47
CA HIS A 335 -23.77 4.29 -2.03
C HIS A 335 -23.43 3.27 -0.93
N PRO A 336 -24.34 2.35 -0.61
CA PRO A 336 -24.17 1.33 0.44
C PRO A 336 -23.08 0.27 0.18
N HIS A 337 -22.22 0.44 -0.81
CA HIS A 337 -21.06 -0.37 -1.15
C HIS A 337 -19.72 0.37 -0.99
N ILE A 338 -19.76 1.67 -0.62
CA ILE A 338 -18.58 2.44 -0.20
C ILE A 338 -18.36 2.28 1.33
N TYR A 339 -17.09 2.13 1.69
CA TYR A 339 -16.57 2.01 3.05
C TYR A 339 -15.41 2.99 3.23
N VAL A 340 -15.16 3.44 4.46
CA VAL A 340 -14.03 4.32 4.78
C VAL A 340 -12.94 3.58 5.52
N SER A 341 -11.68 3.81 5.15
CA SER A 341 -10.53 3.53 6.01
C SER A 341 -9.99 4.82 6.60
N TYR A 342 -9.72 4.81 7.91
CA TYR A 342 -9.07 5.91 8.63
C TYR A 342 -7.53 5.77 8.67
N SER A 343 -6.95 4.85 7.89
CA SER A 343 -5.51 4.69 7.73
C SER A 343 -4.82 6.03 7.42
N ILE A 344 -3.58 6.22 7.88
CA ILE A 344 -2.84 7.51 7.98
C ILE A 344 -3.40 8.54 8.99
N LEU A 345 -4.69 8.51 9.34
CA LEU A 345 -5.31 9.45 10.29
C LEU A 345 -5.29 8.95 11.74
N LEU A 346 -4.98 7.66 11.97
CA LEU A 346 -4.87 7.04 13.30
C LEU A 346 -4.06 7.84 14.34
N PRO A 347 -2.92 8.50 14.02
CA PRO A 347 -2.20 9.35 14.96
C PRO A 347 -3.01 10.49 15.58
N TRP A 348 -4.13 10.91 14.96
CA TRP A 348 -5.04 11.89 15.53
C TRP A 348 -5.92 11.35 16.63
N LEU A 349 -6.21 10.05 16.67
CA LEU A 349 -6.93 9.46 17.80
C LEU A 349 -6.15 9.69 19.10
N MET A 350 -4.82 9.75 19.05
CA MET A 350 -3.96 10.01 20.21
C MET A 350 -3.72 11.50 20.50
N ARG A 351 -3.82 12.41 19.51
CA ARG A 351 -3.41 13.83 19.68
C ARG A 351 -4.53 14.85 19.50
N ALA A 352 -5.61 14.45 18.84
CA ALA A 352 -6.82 15.22 18.62
C ALA A 352 -8.07 14.30 18.76
N PRO A 353 -8.25 13.60 19.91
CA PRO A 353 -9.31 12.60 20.08
C PRO A 353 -10.71 13.14 19.78
N HIS A 354 -11.06 14.37 20.19
CA HIS A 354 -12.34 15.00 19.83
C HIS A 354 -12.53 15.13 18.31
N ARG A 355 -11.47 15.45 17.56
CA ARG A 355 -11.53 15.55 16.09
C ARG A 355 -11.78 14.19 15.45
N PHE A 356 -11.07 13.16 15.93
CA PHE A 356 -11.24 11.80 15.42
C PHE A 356 -12.62 11.23 15.80
N ALA A 357 -13.06 11.44 17.03
CA ALA A 357 -14.39 11.07 17.52
C ALA A 357 -15.51 11.79 16.74
N HIS A 358 -15.34 13.05 16.36
CA HIS A 358 -16.27 13.76 15.49
C HIS A 358 -16.35 13.12 14.09
N MET A 359 -15.20 12.78 13.47
CA MET A 359 -15.16 12.09 12.17
C MET A 359 -15.80 10.69 12.23
N VAL A 360 -15.56 9.93 13.30
CA VAL A 360 -16.17 8.59 13.50
C VAL A 360 -17.66 8.70 13.83
N GLY A 361 -18.06 9.62 14.71
CA GLY A 361 -19.45 9.86 15.11
C GLY A 361 -20.33 10.22 13.92
N THR A 362 -19.85 11.14 13.06
CA THR A 362 -20.51 11.52 11.80
C THR A 362 -20.67 10.32 10.86
N THR A 363 -19.63 9.49 10.70
CA THR A 363 -19.71 8.28 9.87
C THR A 363 -20.72 7.27 10.42
N ILE A 364 -20.74 7.02 11.73
CA ILE A 364 -21.73 6.12 12.35
C ILE A 364 -23.15 6.68 12.18
N GLN A 365 -23.33 7.99 12.34
CA GLN A 365 -24.63 8.66 12.25
C GLN A 365 -25.20 8.65 10.82
N ILE A 366 -24.37 8.91 9.81
CA ILE A 366 -24.82 9.10 8.41
C ILE A 366 -24.73 7.80 7.59
N ALA A 367 -23.59 7.13 7.59
CA ALA A 367 -23.36 5.94 6.76
C ALA A 367 -23.65 4.62 7.51
N GLY A 368 -23.57 4.65 8.85
CA GLY A 368 -23.94 3.55 9.72
C GLY A 368 -22.78 2.88 10.44
N HIS A 369 -23.16 2.03 11.38
CA HIS A 369 -22.29 1.35 12.35
C HIS A 369 -21.35 0.29 11.71
N ASP A 370 -21.63 -0.06 10.46
CA ASP A 370 -21.02 -1.00 9.49
C ASP A 370 -19.75 -0.60 8.71
N ARG A 371 -19.36 0.68 8.75
CA ARG A 371 -18.83 1.33 7.53
C ARG A 371 -17.36 1.76 7.53
N PHE A 372 -16.70 1.60 8.66
CA PHE A 372 -15.34 2.05 8.88
C PHE A 372 -14.41 0.86 9.10
N ILE A 373 -13.17 1.03 8.63
CA ILE A 373 -12.12 0.02 8.55
C ILE A 373 -10.85 0.62 9.14
N TRP A 374 -10.16 -0.18 9.95
CA TRP A 374 -8.86 0.15 10.49
C TRP A 374 -7.73 -0.29 9.56
N GLY A 375 -6.71 0.55 9.46
CA GLY A 375 -5.39 0.16 9.01
C GLY A 375 -4.35 1.06 9.63
N SER A 376 -3.15 0.54 9.91
CA SER A 376 -2.06 1.35 10.46
C SER A 376 -1.35 2.19 9.40
N ASP A 377 -1.52 1.87 8.11
CA ASP A 377 -0.70 2.39 7.01
C ASP A 377 0.79 2.13 7.26
N TRP A 378 1.11 0.96 7.84
CA TRP A 378 2.45 0.66 8.37
C TRP A 378 3.51 0.90 7.29
N PRO A 379 4.56 1.70 7.57
CA PRO A 379 5.01 2.17 8.89
C PRO A 379 4.49 3.54 9.35
N ALA A 380 3.54 4.17 8.64
CA ALA A 380 3.09 5.53 8.93
C ALA A 380 2.44 5.65 10.32
N SER A 381 1.78 4.61 10.81
CA SER A 381 1.37 4.51 12.22
C SER A 381 1.93 3.28 12.93
N ASP A 382 1.99 3.37 14.26
CA ASP A 382 2.35 2.25 15.12
C ASP A 382 1.09 1.41 15.40
N PRO A 383 1.06 0.11 15.05
CA PRO A 383 -0.15 -0.70 15.17
C PRO A 383 -0.54 -0.95 16.64
N HIS A 384 0.42 -1.01 17.57
CA HIS A 384 0.12 -1.22 18.99
C HIS A 384 -0.63 -0.02 19.56
N GLN A 385 -0.07 1.18 19.36
CA GLN A 385 -0.75 2.42 19.73
C GLN A 385 -2.10 2.56 19.03
N SER A 386 -2.19 2.23 17.74
CA SER A 386 -3.44 2.37 16.97
C SER A 386 -4.55 1.43 17.44
N VAL A 387 -4.23 0.18 17.79
CA VAL A 387 -5.21 -0.76 18.36
C VAL A 387 -5.60 -0.30 19.76
N GLU A 388 -4.63 0.07 20.61
CA GLU A 388 -4.91 0.58 21.97
C GLU A 388 -5.83 1.81 21.95
N ALA A 389 -5.58 2.71 20.99
CA ALA A 389 -6.38 3.89 20.73
C ALA A 389 -7.85 3.56 20.41
N ILE A 390 -8.10 2.54 19.58
CA ILE A 390 -9.46 2.10 19.22
C ILE A 390 -10.14 1.37 20.39
N LEU A 391 -9.40 0.60 21.19
CA LEU A 391 -9.92 0.00 22.42
C LEU A 391 -10.37 1.07 23.43
N LYS A 392 -9.68 2.22 23.47
CA LYS A 392 -10.00 3.37 24.32
C LYS A 392 -10.91 4.42 23.65
N LEU A 393 -11.25 4.26 22.37
CA LEU A 393 -12.10 5.20 21.64
C LEU A 393 -13.52 5.21 22.24
N SER A 394 -13.94 6.41 22.62
CA SER A 394 -15.31 6.78 22.99
C SER A 394 -15.70 8.07 22.26
N ILE A 395 -17.00 8.30 22.11
CA ILE A 395 -17.56 9.58 21.66
C ILE A 395 -17.79 10.43 22.92
N PRO A 396 -17.12 11.58 23.09
CA PRO A 396 -17.34 12.48 24.23
C PRO A 396 -18.81 12.90 24.35
N GLU A 397 -19.30 13.07 25.59
CA GLU A 397 -20.65 13.54 25.89
C GLU A 397 -21.01 14.82 25.13
N GLU A 398 -20.12 15.81 25.14
CA GLU A 398 -20.22 17.05 24.33
C GLU A 398 -20.54 16.81 22.85
N LEU A 399 -19.98 15.77 22.22
CA LEU A 399 -20.26 15.46 20.82
C LEU A 399 -21.58 14.70 20.63
N GLN A 400 -21.99 13.92 21.63
CA GLN A 400 -23.31 13.27 21.65
C GLN A 400 -24.42 14.32 21.81
N GLU A 401 -24.23 15.30 22.70
CA GLU A 401 -25.18 16.40 22.95
C GLU A 401 -25.26 17.38 21.76
N ASN A 402 -24.13 17.91 21.29
CA ASN A 402 -24.11 18.98 20.29
C ASN A 402 -24.42 18.51 18.87
N TYR A 403 -24.10 17.25 18.54
CA TYR A 403 -24.24 16.71 17.17
C TYR A 403 -25.17 15.49 17.07
N GLY A 404 -25.65 14.95 18.19
CA GLY A 404 -26.50 13.75 18.19
C GLY A 404 -25.76 12.47 17.76
N TYR A 405 -24.43 12.41 17.92
CA TYR A 405 -23.68 11.19 17.58
C TYR A 405 -23.98 10.06 18.57
N PRO A 406 -24.17 8.82 18.10
CA PRO A 406 -24.31 7.67 18.98
C PRO A 406 -22.96 7.29 19.61
N GLN A 407 -22.99 6.78 20.85
CA GLN A 407 -21.80 6.21 21.49
C GLN A 407 -21.26 5.00 20.71
N ILE A 408 -19.93 4.86 20.64
CA ILE A 408 -19.29 3.72 20.01
C ILE A 408 -19.38 2.47 20.91
N THR A 409 -19.89 1.37 20.35
CA THR A 409 -20.08 0.10 21.09
C THR A 409 -18.94 -0.88 20.84
N GLN A 410 -18.83 -1.92 21.67
CA GLN A 410 -17.91 -3.03 21.46
C GLN A 410 -18.08 -3.68 20.06
N LYS A 411 -19.32 -3.77 19.56
CA LYS A 411 -19.63 -4.24 18.20
C LYS A 411 -19.02 -3.33 17.13
N ASN A 412 -18.97 -2.01 17.36
CA ASN A 412 -18.34 -1.07 16.45
C ASN A 412 -16.83 -1.19 16.44
N LYS A 413 -16.19 -1.34 17.61
CA LYS A 413 -14.77 -1.63 17.70
C LYS A 413 -14.40 -2.92 16.96
N ALA A 414 -15.22 -3.98 17.10
CA ALA A 414 -15.05 -5.24 16.36
C ALA A 414 -15.20 -5.09 14.84
N ALA A 415 -16.15 -4.28 14.38
CA ALA A 415 -16.29 -3.93 12.97
C ALA A 415 -15.05 -3.17 12.46
N PHE A 416 -14.65 -2.13 13.20
CA PHE A 416 -13.52 -1.25 12.89
C PHE A 416 -12.19 -2.02 12.75
N LEU A 417 -11.81 -2.78 13.77
CA LEU A 417 -10.51 -3.45 13.87
C LEU A 417 -10.27 -4.54 12.82
N GLY A 418 -11.32 -5.05 12.16
CA GLY A 418 -11.17 -6.07 11.13
C GLY A 418 -12.46 -6.75 10.67
N GLY A 419 -13.53 -6.71 11.48
CA GLY A 419 -14.80 -7.37 11.17
C GLY A 419 -15.46 -6.87 9.87
N THR A 420 -15.40 -5.57 9.59
CA THR A 420 -15.89 -4.98 8.34
C THR A 420 -15.11 -5.53 7.15
N LEU A 421 -13.78 -5.42 7.14
CA LEU A 421 -12.97 -5.84 6.00
C LEU A 421 -13.02 -7.36 5.78
N ALA A 422 -13.08 -8.15 6.86
CA ALA A 422 -13.26 -9.60 6.77
C ALA A 422 -14.57 -9.98 6.08
N LYS A 423 -15.68 -9.31 6.44
CA LYS A 423 -17.00 -9.46 5.79
C LYS A 423 -16.93 -9.14 4.30
N LEU A 424 -16.20 -8.11 3.89
CA LEU A 424 -16.04 -7.75 2.46
C LEU A 424 -15.25 -8.81 1.68
N ALA A 425 -14.17 -9.34 2.27
CA ALA A 425 -13.25 -10.28 1.64
C ALA A 425 -13.64 -11.77 1.78
N GLY A 426 -14.78 -12.06 2.42
CA GLY A 426 -15.25 -13.42 2.70
C GLY A 426 -14.37 -14.21 3.66
N ILE A 427 -13.67 -13.52 4.57
CA ILE A 427 -12.79 -14.10 5.60
C ILE A 427 -13.64 -14.48 6.82
N ASP A 428 -13.36 -15.61 7.45
CA ASP A 428 -14.03 -16.04 8.69
C ASP A 428 -13.21 -15.59 9.92
N PRO A 429 -13.67 -14.58 10.69
CA PRO A 429 -12.92 -14.06 11.84
C PRO A 429 -12.66 -15.12 12.90
N LYS A 430 -13.63 -16.00 13.18
CA LYS A 430 -13.52 -17.00 14.26
C LYS A 430 -12.49 -18.08 13.94
N LYS A 431 -12.30 -18.39 12.65
CA LYS A 431 -11.27 -19.33 12.21
C LYS A 431 -9.89 -18.69 12.10
N ASN A 432 -9.81 -17.42 11.73
CA ASN A 432 -8.53 -16.71 11.56
C ASN A 432 -7.95 -16.11 12.85
N GLN A 433 -8.79 -15.76 13.82
CA GLN A 433 -8.33 -15.20 15.10
C GLN A 433 -7.30 -16.12 15.78
N LEU A 434 -6.16 -15.51 16.12
CA LEU A 434 -5.09 -16.05 16.91
C LEU A 434 -5.35 -15.71 18.39
N LYS A 435 -4.56 -16.31 19.29
CA LYS A 435 -4.57 -15.91 20.70
C LYS A 435 -3.13 -15.60 21.07
N PHE A 436 -2.89 -14.32 21.34
CA PHE A 436 -1.58 -13.79 21.63
C PHE A 436 -1.30 -13.94 23.14
N PRO A 437 -0.21 -14.59 23.55
CA PRO A 437 0.14 -14.76 24.97
C PRO A 437 0.58 -13.48 25.70
N GLY A 438 0.72 -12.35 24.98
CA GLY A 438 1.43 -11.17 25.49
C GLY A 438 2.89 -11.51 25.81
N MET A 439 3.41 -11.00 26.93
CA MET A 439 4.80 -11.23 27.37
C MET A 439 5.18 -12.71 27.56
N ALA A 440 4.21 -13.64 27.63
CA ALA A 440 4.47 -15.07 27.82
C ALA A 440 5.02 -15.77 26.56
N GLY A 441 5.02 -15.12 25.39
CA GLY A 441 5.71 -15.59 24.18
C GLY A 441 4.88 -15.53 22.89
N PRO A 442 5.38 -16.14 21.79
CA PRO A 442 4.73 -16.11 20.47
C PRO A 442 3.36 -16.81 20.44
N PRO A 443 2.36 -16.30 19.69
CA PRO A 443 1.16 -17.08 19.36
C PRO A 443 1.54 -18.32 18.52
N ALA A 444 0.78 -19.40 18.69
CA ALA A 444 1.00 -20.62 17.92
C ALA A 444 0.67 -20.43 16.43
N LYS A 445 1.52 -20.99 15.54
CA LYS A 445 1.18 -21.13 14.11
C LYS A 445 -0.06 -22.00 13.97
N LYS A 446 -1.17 -21.38 13.59
CA LYS A 446 -2.46 -22.01 13.34
C LYS A 446 -2.65 -22.16 11.83
N ASN A 447 -3.12 -23.32 11.37
CA ASN A 447 -3.54 -23.46 9.98
C ASN A 447 -4.89 -22.74 9.81
N THR A 448 -4.88 -21.54 9.25
CA THR A 448 -6.12 -20.79 8.97
C THR A 448 -6.70 -21.21 7.61
N PRO A 449 -8.00 -20.96 7.32
CA PRO A 449 -8.59 -21.30 6.03
C PRO A 449 -7.85 -20.61 4.86
N GLU A 450 -7.50 -19.34 5.04
CA GLU A 450 -6.72 -18.48 4.14
C GLU A 450 -5.32 -19.06 3.89
N GLY A 451 -4.62 -19.46 4.96
CA GLY A 451 -3.32 -20.12 4.86
C GLY A 451 -3.39 -21.52 4.24
N ASP A 452 -4.47 -22.26 4.44
CA ASP A 452 -4.70 -23.57 3.82
C ASP A 452 -5.08 -23.49 2.34
N ILE A 453 -5.85 -22.48 1.93
CA ILE A 453 -6.09 -22.15 0.52
C ILE A 453 -4.74 -21.81 -0.13
N THR A 454 -3.97 -20.91 0.47
CA THR A 454 -2.62 -20.54 0.02
C THR A 454 -1.73 -21.76 -0.15
N ARG A 455 -1.59 -22.59 0.90
CA ARG A 455 -0.76 -23.82 0.87
C ARG A 455 -1.22 -24.82 -0.18
N LYS A 456 -2.53 -24.96 -0.44
CA LYS A 456 -3.05 -25.83 -1.51
C LYS A 456 -2.66 -25.32 -2.90
N ILE A 457 -2.75 -24.02 -3.15
CA ILE A 457 -2.36 -23.42 -4.43
C ILE A 457 -0.85 -23.58 -4.65
N MET A 458 -0.03 -23.23 -3.65
CA MET A 458 1.43 -23.35 -3.74
C MET A 458 1.92 -24.79 -3.93
N ARG A 459 1.19 -25.78 -3.41
CA ARG A 459 1.49 -27.21 -3.62
C ARG A 459 1.15 -27.72 -5.02
N ARG A 460 0.20 -27.09 -5.74
CA ARG A 460 -0.15 -27.48 -7.11
C ARG A 460 0.87 -27.01 -8.16
N LYS A 461 1.76 -26.08 -7.80
CA LYS A 461 2.80 -25.50 -8.67
C LYS A 461 4.19 -26.17 -8.51
N LYS A 462 4.34 -27.14 -7.61
CA LYS A 462 5.59 -27.91 -7.38
C LYS A 462 5.44 -29.36 -7.83
#